data_AF-A0A938T5P7-F1
#
_entry.id   AF-A0A938T5P7-F1
#
_cell.length_a   1.000
_cell.length_b   1.000
_cell.length_c   1.000
_cell.angle_alpha   90.00
_cell.angle_beta   90.00
_cell.angle_gamma   90.00
#
_symmetry.space_group_name_H-M   'P 1'
#
loop_
_entity.id
_entity.type
_entity.pdbx_description
1 polymer ?
#
loop_
_entity_poly.entity_id
_entity_poly.type
_entity_poly.pdbx_seq_one_letter_code
_entity_poly.pdbx_strand_id
1 'polypeptide(L)'
;MSHKSKFLRGKKIDPRPIPKKIDVVSLVDNYFQAYNAGRFAEACHLFTQKMLQPNVTVGMSLTGALTPAGLGGSCVVPLMKAGFVDWIVSTGANLYHDTHFAIGHSLHRASPFVDDRILRKEEIIRIYDILFDSEVLVSTDEFFRTVLEAAEFQMEMSTAEFHYKLGKYIYERERLIKLPFSSVLGAAYRYGVPIYTSSPGDSSIGMNVAETALYGNRCKFDVLADVNETASIVLDACQSGGRSGVLIWGGGSPKNFLLQTEPQIQEVLKINEKGHDFFIQFTDARPDTGGLSGATPSEAISWGKIDPNQLQDTVVAYVDSTIAMPIFTSYALARCKPHRLKRLYDRRSAMMGRLRWAADRAKKLAIKRKEHSH
;
A
#
# COMPACT_ATOMS: atom_id res chain seq x y z
N MET A 1 44.76 -4.59 27.01
CA MET A 1 43.61 -4.88 26.13
C MET A 1 43.21 -3.58 25.47
N SER A 2 43.34 -3.49 24.14
CA SER A 2 43.02 -2.28 23.38
C SER A 2 41.57 -1.85 23.66
N HIS A 3 41.38 -0.61 24.12
CA HIS A 3 40.07 0.03 24.19
C HIS A 3 39.50 0.17 22.77
N LYS A 4 38.81 -0.87 22.28
CA LYS A 4 38.04 -0.75 21.04
C LYS A 4 36.94 0.30 21.25
N SER A 5 36.96 1.32 20.40
CA SER A 5 35.96 2.38 20.38
C SER A 5 34.54 1.80 20.37
N LYS A 6 33.63 2.40 21.16
CA LYS A 6 32.21 2.01 21.19
C LYS A 6 31.52 2.12 19.83
N PHE A 7 32.09 2.91 18.91
CA PHE A 7 31.58 3.09 17.55
C PHE A 7 31.91 1.91 16.61
N LEU A 8 32.82 1.00 16.98
CA LEU A 8 33.20 -0.18 16.18
C LEU A 8 32.48 -1.46 16.63
N ARG A 9 31.21 -1.34 17.07
CA ARG A 9 30.39 -2.46 17.58
C ARG A 9 29.47 -3.09 16.53
N GLY A 10 29.32 -2.47 15.35
CA GLY A 10 28.47 -2.99 14.27
C GLY A 10 28.98 -4.30 13.67
N LYS A 11 28.14 -4.97 12.87
CA LYS A 11 28.54 -6.16 12.11
C LYS A 11 29.75 -5.79 11.23
N LYS A 12 30.82 -6.58 11.30
CA LYS A 12 32.01 -6.38 10.47
C LYS A 12 31.62 -6.57 9.00
N ILE A 13 32.06 -5.66 8.13
CA ILE A 13 31.94 -5.84 6.68
C ILE A 13 32.70 -7.10 6.27
N ASP A 14 31.99 -8.00 5.62
CA ASP A 14 32.49 -9.29 5.21
C ASP A 14 32.75 -9.31 3.71
N PRO A 15 34.03 -9.28 3.26
CA PRO A 15 34.37 -9.24 1.84
C PRO A 15 34.43 -10.64 1.19
N ARG A 16 33.92 -11.68 1.87
CA ARG A 16 33.91 -13.05 1.29
C ARG A 16 33.15 -13.07 -0.04
N PRO A 17 33.60 -13.84 -1.04
CA PRO A 17 32.88 -13.98 -2.31
C PRO A 17 31.46 -14.53 -2.13
N ILE A 18 30.54 -14.18 -3.04
CA ILE A 18 29.20 -14.78 -3.12
C ILE A 18 29.33 -16.22 -3.67
N PRO A 19 28.82 -17.26 -2.98
CA PRO A 19 28.83 -18.61 -3.51
C PRO A 19 27.82 -18.79 -4.66
N LYS A 20 28.05 -19.77 -5.54
CA LYS A 20 27.16 -20.09 -6.68
C LYS A 20 25.73 -20.42 -6.25
N LYS A 21 25.53 -21.01 -5.07
CA LYS A 21 24.22 -21.30 -4.47
C LYS A 21 24.06 -20.46 -3.22
N ILE A 22 23.07 -19.58 -3.22
CA ILE A 22 22.72 -18.73 -2.07
C ILE A 22 21.21 -18.51 -2.04
N ASP A 23 20.61 -18.61 -0.86
CA ASP A 23 19.21 -18.25 -0.66
C ASP A 23 19.06 -16.73 -0.42
N VAL A 24 17.84 -16.21 -0.58
CA VAL A 24 17.58 -14.76 -0.45
C VAL A 24 17.90 -14.21 0.94
N VAL A 25 17.71 -15.01 1.99
CA VAL A 25 17.96 -14.59 3.37
C VAL A 25 19.47 -14.41 3.58
N SER A 26 20.24 -15.42 3.18
CA SER A 26 21.70 -15.39 3.21
C SER A 26 22.26 -14.26 2.33
N LEU A 27 21.65 -13.99 1.18
CA LEU A 27 22.05 -12.89 0.29
C LEU A 27 21.89 -11.53 0.99
N VAL A 28 20.71 -11.26 1.55
CA VAL A 28 20.43 -10.00 2.25
C VAL A 28 21.28 -9.90 3.53
N ASP A 29 21.26 -10.91 4.39
CA ASP A 29 21.91 -10.82 5.70
C ASP A 29 23.45 -10.75 5.61
N ASN A 30 24.06 -11.33 4.56
CA ASN A 30 25.52 -11.45 4.46
C ASN A 30 26.15 -10.62 3.35
N TYR A 31 25.41 -10.07 2.38
CA TYR A 31 26.01 -9.30 1.29
C TYR A 31 25.46 -7.88 1.14
N PHE A 32 24.31 -7.58 1.73
CA PHE A 32 23.76 -6.22 1.73
C PHE A 32 24.29 -5.45 2.94
N GLN A 33 25.58 -5.10 2.89
CA GLN A 33 26.34 -4.66 4.06
C GLN A 33 26.30 -3.15 4.34
N ALA A 34 26.18 -2.30 3.31
CA ALA A 34 26.34 -0.84 3.44
C ALA A 34 25.52 -0.06 2.40
N TYR A 35 25.40 1.27 2.59
CA TYR A 35 24.64 2.19 1.74
C TYR A 35 23.17 1.74 1.55
N ASN A 36 22.58 1.94 0.37
CA ASN A 36 21.18 1.55 0.13
C ASN A 36 20.94 0.03 0.24
N ALA A 37 21.96 -0.80 -0.02
CA ALA A 37 21.85 -2.24 0.25
C ALA A 37 21.73 -2.51 1.75
N GLY A 38 22.57 -1.88 2.57
CA GLY A 38 22.47 -1.94 4.03
C GLY A 38 21.13 -1.44 4.55
N ARG A 39 20.63 -0.31 4.02
CA ARG A 39 19.29 0.21 4.35
C ARG A 39 18.17 -0.75 3.94
N PHE A 40 18.29 -1.42 2.80
CA PHE A 40 17.34 -2.46 2.39
C PHE A 40 17.37 -3.67 3.34
N ALA A 41 18.55 -4.11 3.78
CA ALA A 41 18.68 -5.19 4.75
C ALA A 41 18.05 -4.81 6.09
N GLU A 42 18.28 -3.57 6.56
CA GLU A 42 17.64 -3.02 7.76
C GLU A 42 16.11 -2.98 7.63
N ALA A 43 15.57 -2.62 6.45
CA ALA A 43 14.13 -2.69 6.20
C ALA A 43 13.60 -4.13 6.31
N CYS A 44 14.31 -5.11 5.72
CA CYS A 44 13.94 -6.52 5.82
C CYS A 44 13.94 -7.00 7.29
N HIS A 45 14.94 -6.59 8.07
CA HIS A 45 15.03 -6.91 9.50
C HIS A 45 13.92 -6.24 10.30
N LEU A 46 13.70 -4.94 10.11
CA LEU A 46 12.63 -4.19 10.79
C LEU A 46 11.26 -4.82 10.52
N PHE A 47 10.99 -5.15 9.26
CA PHE A 47 9.73 -5.78 8.87
C PHE A 47 9.54 -7.12 9.56
N THR A 48 10.49 -8.04 9.38
CA THR A 48 10.37 -9.42 9.86
C THR A 48 10.50 -9.58 11.37
N GLN A 49 11.26 -8.70 12.05
CA GLN A 49 11.52 -8.81 13.48
C GLN A 49 10.55 -7.99 14.32
N LYS A 50 10.05 -6.86 13.82
CA LYS A 50 9.19 -5.94 14.60
C LYS A 50 7.82 -5.72 13.98
N MET A 51 7.71 -5.39 12.69
CA MET A 51 6.41 -5.06 12.08
C MET A 51 5.52 -6.29 11.90
N LEU A 52 6.09 -7.47 11.74
CA LEU A 52 5.37 -8.74 11.66
C LEU A 52 5.09 -9.36 13.04
N GLN A 53 5.12 -8.58 14.12
CA GLN A 53 4.62 -9.07 15.42
C GLN A 53 3.09 -9.11 15.42
N PRO A 54 2.43 -10.09 16.08
CA PRO A 54 0.98 -10.30 15.98
C PRO A 54 0.09 -9.10 16.36
N ASN A 55 0.61 -8.20 17.20
CA ASN A 55 -0.10 -7.01 17.66
C ASN A 55 0.10 -5.76 16.78
N VAL A 56 0.85 -5.86 15.69
CA VAL A 56 1.10 -4.73 14.77
C VAL A 56 0.12 -4.82 13.59
N THR A 57 -0.55 -3.72 13.25
CA THR A 57 -1.37 -3.59 12.05
C THR A 57 -0.58 -2.90 10.96
N VAL A 58 -0.38 -3.57 9.83
CA VAL A 58 0.48 -3.09 8.74
C VAL A 58 -0.35 -2.52 7.59
N GLY A 59 -0.20 -1.23 7.32
CA GLY A 59 -0.70 -0.57 6.12
C GLY A 59 0.36 -0.55 5.02
N MET A 60 -0.05 -0.72 3.77
CA MET A 60 0.85 -0.66 2.62
C MET A 60 0.39 0.39 1.61
N SER A 61 1.32 1.18 1.05
CA SER A 61 1.00 2.06 -0.09
C SER A 61 1.69 1.62 -1.38
N LEU A 62 0.98 1.72 -2.50
CA LEU A 62 1.46 1.38 -3.85
C LEU A 62 1.31 2.57 -4.80
N THR A 63 2.43 3.03 -5.36
CA THR A 63 2.49 4.12 -6.35
C THR A 63 3.34 3.73 -7.55
N GLY A 64 3.08 4.36 -8.70
CA GLY A 64 3.73 4.02 -9.96
C GLY A 64 3.03 2.85 -10.67
N ALA A 65 3.67 2.32 -11.70
CA ALA A 65 3.16 1.24 -12.54
C ALA A 65 3.67 -0.14 -12.06
N LEU A 66 3.37 -0.51 -10.81
CA LEU A 66 3.91 -1.73 -10.20
C LEU A 66 3.17 -3.00 -10.64
N THR A 67 1.84 -2.94 -10.71
CA THR A 67 1.04 -4.11 -11.10
C THR A 67 1.14 -4.50 -12.56
N PRO A 68 1.25 -3.58 -13.56
CA PRO A 68 1.57 -3.99 -14.94
C PRO A 68 2.92 -4.71 -15.04
N ALA A 69 3.88 -4.39 -14.15
CA ALA A 69 5.15 -5.09 -14.05
C ALA A 69 5.05 -6.47 -13.36
N GLY A 70 3.83 -6.93 -13.02
CA GLY A 70 3.55 -8.21 -12.40
C GLY A 70 3.71 -8.24 -10.87
N LEU A 71 4.00 -7.11 -10.22
CA LEU A 71 4.26 -7.06 -8.77
C LEU A 71 2.99 -7.25 -7.92
N GLY A 72 1.80 -7.09 -8.50
CA GLY A 72 0.52 -7.39 -7.86
C GLY A 72 0.45 -8.86 -7.45
N GLY A 73 0.36 -9.75 -8.44
CA GLY A 73 0.31 -11.20 -8.21
C GLY A 73 1.58 -11.80 -7.61
N SER A 74 2.77 -11.30 -7.98
CA SER A 74 4.04 -11.89 -7.53
C SER A 74 4.51 -11.46 -6.14
N CYS A 75 4.07 -10.29 -5.66
CA CYS A 75 4.55 -9.72 -4.39
C CYS A 75 3.41 -9.32 -3.45
N VAL A 76 2.50 -8.45 -3.89
CA VAL A 76 1.41 -7.92 -3.04
C VAL A 76 0.49 -9.04 -2.55
N VAL A 77 0.05 -9.92 -3.45
CA VAL A 77 -0.86 -11.02 -3.12
C VAL A 77 -0.27 -12.02 -2.12
N PRO A 78 0.99 -12.49 -2.27
CA PRO A 78 1.64 -13.32 -1.26
C PRO A 78 1.73 -12.66 0.12
N LEU A 79 2.03 -11.36 0.20
CA LEU A 79 2.07 -10.63 1.48
C LEU A 79 0.69 -10.54 2.13
N MET A 80 -0.37 -10.26 1.36
CA MET A 80 -1.75 -10.31 1.87
C MET A 80 -2.14 -11.71 2.34
N LYS A 81 -1.86 -12.74 1.54
CA LYS A 81 -2.16 -14.14 1.85
C LYS A 81 -1.47 -14.60 3.14
N ALA A 82 -0.26 -14.11 3.40
CA ALA A 82 0.49 -14.41 4.60
C ALA A 82 0.03 -13.59 5.83
N GLY A 83 -0.89 -12.64 5.69
CA GLY A 83 -1.29 -11.73 6.76
C GLY A 83 -0.19 -10.77 7.18
N PHE A 84 0.69 -10.40 6.24
CA PHE A 84 1.79 -9.45 6.45
C PHE A 84 1.40 -8.01 6.10
N VAL A 85 0.29 -7.83 5.38
CA VAL A 85 -0.33 -6.55 5.05
C VAL A 85 -1.82 -6.65 5.37
N ASP A 86 -2.33 -5.70 6.14
CA ASP A 86 -3.69 -5.72 6.67
C ASP A 86 -4.65 -4.77 5.93
N TRP A 87 -4.12 -3.70 5.32
CA TRP A 87 -4.87 -2.74 4.49
C TRP A 87 -3.94 -2.04 3.49
N ILE A 88 -4.49 -1.51 2.41
CA ILE A 88 -3.72 -0.93 1.31
C ILE A 88 -4.27 0.43 0.90
N VAL A 89 -3.37 1.34 0.51
CA VAL A 89 -3.70 2.53 -0.28
C VAL A 89 -2.97 2.45 -1.61
N SER A 90 -3.68 2.49 -2.72
CA SER A 90 -3.09 2.36 -4.05
C SER A 90 -3.52 3.51 -4.96
N THR A 91 -2.74 3.82 -5.99
CA THR A 91 -3.29 4.51 -7.17
C THR A 91 -4.35 3.63 -7.82
N GLY A 92 -5.37 4.24 -8.42
CA GLY A 92 -6.37 3.50 -9.20
C GLY A 92 -5.75 2.83 -10.44
N ALA A 93 -4.67 3.41 -10.99
CA ALA A 93 -3.92 2.83 -12.11
C ALA A 93 -3.36 1.42 -11.79
N ASN A 94 -2.80 1.21 -10.59
CA ASN A 94 -2.34 -0.13 -10.20
C ASN A 94 -3.51 -1.12 -10.14
N LEU A 95 -4.66 -0.72 -9.59
CA LEU A 95 -5.83 -1.60 -9.47
C LEU A 95 -6.45 -1.90 -10.85
N TYR A 96 -6.47 -0.91 -11.74
CA TYR A 96 -6.94 -1.05 -13.11
C TYR A 96 -6.04 -1.98 -13.93
N HIS A 97 -4.74 -1.72 -13.98
CA HIS A 97 -3.84 -2.50 -14.82
C HIS A 97 -3.66 -3.94 -14.33
N ASP A 98 -3.79 -4.18 -13.03
CA ASP A 98 -3.79 -5.55 -12.48
C ASP A 98 -5.03 -6.35 -12.95
N THR A 99 -6.15 -5.66 -13.20
CA THR A 99 -7.40 -6.25 -13.70
C THR A 99 -7.23 -6.79 -15.12
N HIS A 100 -6.32 -6.25 -15.94
CA HIS A 100 -6.00 -6.81 -17.27
C HIS A 100 -5.67 -8.30 -17.17
N PHE A 101 -4.77 -8.67 -16.26
CA PHE A 101 -4.41 -10.07 -16.02
C PHE A 101 -5.59 -10.89 -15.49
N ALA A 102 -6.40 -10.28 -14.61
CA ALA A 102 -7.52 -10.94 -13.96
C ALA A 102 -8.64 -11.35 -14.93
N ILE A 103 -8.81 -10.61 -16.03
CA ILE A 103 -9.83 -10.90 -17.05
C ILE A 103 -9.30 -11.72 -18.24
N GLY A 104 -8.01 -12.05 -18.24
CA GLY A 104 -7.37 -12.98 -19.18
C GLY A 104 -6.41 -12.35 -20.19
N HIS A 105 -6.09 -11.06 -20.07
CA HIS A 105 -5.15 -10.38 -20.95
C HIS A 105 -3.69 -10.56 -20.51
N SER A 106 -2.77 -10.33 -21.44
CA SER A 106 -1.34 -10.35 -21.21
C SER A 106 -0.68 -9.04 -21.59
N LEU A 107 0.36 -8.68 -20.85
CA LEU A 107 1.24 -7.54 -21.13
C LEU A 107 2.64 -8.10 -21.43
N HIS A 108 3.41 -7.40 -22.26
CA HIS A 108 4.68 -7.88 -22.77
C HIS A 108 5.81 -6.91 -22.43
N ARG A 109 6.95 -7.45 -21.98
CA ARG A 109 8.17 -6.66 -21.83
C ARG A 109 8.69 -6.21 -23.20
N ALA A 110 9.16 -4.97 -23.28
CA ALA A 110 9.73 -4.37 -24.47
C ALA A 110 10.99 -3.55 -24.14
N SER A 111 11.59 -2.96 -25.18
CA SER A 111 12.62 -1.93 -24.99
C SER A 111 11.96 -0.61 -24.60
N PRO A 112 12.53 0.18 -23.68
CA PRO A 112 12.04 1.54 -23.42
C PRO A 112 12.31 2.52 -24.59
N PHE A 113 13.07 2.09 -25.60
CA PHE A 113 13.51 2.91 -26.74
C PHE A 113 12.74 2.62 -28.04
N VAL A 114 11.55 2.02 -27.95
CA VAL A 114 10.65 1.80 -29.09
C VAL A 114 10.06 3.12 -29.61
N ASP A 115 9.77 3.21 -30.92
CA ASP A 115 9.20 4.42 -31.53
C ASP A 115 7.70 4.51 -31.29
N ASP A 116 7.28 5.45 -30.44
CA ASP A 116 5.88 5.67 -30.08
C ASP A 116 4.98 6.02 -31.27
N ARG A 117 5.54 6.52 -32.39
CA ARG A 117 4.76 6.80 -33.61
C ARG A 117 4.34 5.51 -34.31
N ILE A 118 5.19 4.48 -34.26
CA ILE A 118 4.86 3.16 -34.79
C ILE A 118 3.84 2.51 -33.87
N LEU A 119 4.10 2.52 -32.56
CA LEU A 119 3.16 1.97 -31.57
C LEU A 119 1.76 2.58 -31.71
N ARG A 120 1.66 3.91 -31.88
CA ARG A 120 0.37 4.58 -32.09
C ARG A 120 -0.35 4.13 -33.36
N LYS A 121 0.39 3.89 -34.46
CA LYS A 121 -0.18 3.41 -35.73
C LYS A 121 -0.64 1.96 -35.65
N GLU A 122 0.04 1.16 -34.84
CA GLU A 122 -0.30 -0.25 -34.58
C GLU A 122 -1.24 -0.43 -33.38
N GLU A 123 -1.76 0.68 -32.82
CA GLU A 123 -2.67 0.68 -31.67
C GLU A 123 -2.12 -0.06 -30.44
N ILE A 124 -0.80 0.00 -30.26
CA ILE A 124 -0.09 -0.54 -29.11
C ILE A 124 0.09 0.56 -28.05
N ILE A 125 -0.28 0.24 -26.82
CA ILE A 125 -0.12 1.09 -25.66
C ILE A 125 1.18 0.72 -24.93
N ARG A 126 1.89 1.74 -24.43
CA ARG A 126 3.14 1.57 -23.72
C ARG A 126 3.08 2.13 -22.31
N ILE A 127 3.59 1.35 -21.36
CA ILE A 127 3.95 1.77 -20.01
C ILE A 127 5.45 1.56 -19.87
N TYR A 128 6.24 2.60 -20.19
CA TYR A 128 7.70 2.55 -20.22
C TYR A 128 8.25 1.38 -21.06
N ASP A 129 8.66 0.27 -20.45
CA ASP A 129 9.20 -0.94 -21.08
C ASP A 129 8.19 -2.11 -21.09
N ILE A 130 6.90 -1.79 -21.03
CA ILE A 130 5.77 -2.73 -21.10
C ILE A 130 4.84 -2.32 -22.25
N LEU A 131 4.42 -3.28 -23.08
CA LEU A 131 3.51 -3.09 -24.21
C LEU A 131 2.28 -3.99 -24.12
N PHE A 132 1.16 -3.51 -24.63
CA PHE A 132 -0.06 -4.29 -24.83
C PHE A 132 -0.95 -3.64 -25.89
N ASP A 133 -1.83 -4.44 -26.48
CA ASP A 133 -2.80 -3.99 -27.47
C ASP A 133 -3.85 -3.06 -26.83
N SER A 134 -4.27 -2.00 -27.53
CA SER A 134 -5.32 -1.10 -27.06
C SER A 134 -6.64 -1.81 -26.74
N GLU A 135 -6.94 -2.94 -27.39
CA GLU A 135 -8.10 -3.78 -27.10
C GLU A 135 -8.13 -4.26 -25.64
N VAL A 136 -6.96 -4.39 -25.00
CA VAL A 136 -6.89 -4.72 -23.56
C VAL A 136 -7.55 -3.63 -22.72
N LEU A 137 -7.39 -2.34 -23.07
CA LEU A 137 -8.06 -1.23 -22.38
C LEU A 137 -9.57 -1.29 -22.64
N VAL A 138 -9.97 -1.44 -23.90
CA VAL A 138 -11.38 -1.48 -24.31
C VAL A 138 -12.12 -2.59 -23.58
N SER A 139 -11.58 -3.81 -23.60
CA SER A 139 -12.15 -4.98 -22.93
C SER A 139 -12.19 -4.81 -21.40
N THR A 140 -11.17 -4.15 -20.82
CA THR A 140 -11.16 -3.89 -19.38
C THR A 140 -12.21 -2.85 -18.99
N ASP A 141 -12.34 -1.77 -19.76
CA ASP A 141 -13.36 -0.74 -19.56
C ASP A 141 -14.78 -1.29 -19.69
N GLU A 142 -15.02 -2.15 -20.69
CA GLU A 142 -16.28 -2.87 -20.83
C GLU A 142 -16.59 -3.72 -19.60
N PHE A 143 -15.61 -4.50 -19.10
CA PHE A 143 -15.78 -5.28 -17.86
C PHE A 143 -16.19 -4.39 -16.68
N PHE A 144 -15.54 -3.24 -16.48
CA PHE A 144 -15.90 -2.31 -15.42
C PHE A 144 -17.32 -1.78 -15.60
N ARG A 145 -17.69 -1.31 -16.80
CA ARG A 145 -19.05 -0.80 -17.07
C ARG A 145 -20.12 -1.86 -16.83
N THR A 146 -19.92 -3.10 -17.27
CA THR A 146 -20.85 -4.21 -17.01
C THR A 146 -21.01 -4.47 -15.52
N VAL A 147 -19.91 -4.48 -14.74
CA VAL A 147 -19.99 -4.67 -13.29
C VAL A 147 -20.75 -3.51 -12.61
N LEU A 148 -20.53 -2.27 -13.08
CA LEU A 148 -21.18 -1.07 -12.54
C LEU A 148 -22.70 -1.05 -12.73
N GLU A 149 -23.27 -1.84 -13.65
CA GLU A 149 -24.72 -1.98 -13.83
C GLU A 149 -25.38 -2.73 -12.66
N ALA A 150 -24.62 -3.55 -11.93
CA ALA A 150 -25.18 -4.33 -10.83
C ALA A 150 -25.72 -3.43 -9.71
N ALA A 151 -26.85 -3.85 -9.12
CA ALA A 151 -27.59 -3.06 -8.13
C ALA A 151 -26.74 -2.66 -6.90
N GLU A 152 -25.75 -3.46 -6.52
CA GLU A 152 -24.87 -3.18 -5.38
C GLU A 152 -23.91 -1.99 -5.60
N PHE A 153 -23.75 -1.52 -6.83
CA PHE A 153 -23.00 -0.32 -7.20
C PHE A 153 -23.86 0.94 -7.34
N GLN A 154 -25.20 0.81 -7.29
CA GLN A 154 -26.13 1.92 -7.49
C GLN A 154 -26.33 2.78 -6.24
N MET A 155 -25.22 3.12 -5.57
CA MET A 155 -25.17 3.86 -4.31
C MET A 155 -23.83 4.61 -4.17
N GLU A 156 -23.82 5.56 -3.24
CA GLU A 156 -22.58 6.18 -2.76
C GLU A 156 -21.86 5.25 -1.78
N MET A 157 -20.54 5.14 -1.92
CA MET A 157 -19.71 4.29 -1.05
C MET A 157 -18.25 4.76 -1.00
N SER A 158 -17.55 4.42 0.08
CA SER A 158 -16.07 4.51 0.15
C SER A 158 -15.40 3.76 -1.00
N THR A 159 -14.17 4.12 -1.36
CA THR A 159 -13.41 3.34 -2.35
C THR A 159 -13.09 1.92 -1.84
N ALA A 160 -12.90 1.72 -0.53
CA ALA A 160 -12.70 0.38 0.02
C ALA A 160 -13.92 -0.55 -0.17
N GLU A 161 -15.13 -0.04 0.03
CA GLU A 161 -16.35 -0.79 -0.27
C GLU A 161 -16.48 -1.11 -1.76
N PHE A 162 -16.23 -0.11 -2.62
CA PHE A 162 -16.24 -0.29 -4.05
C PHE A 162 -15.25 -1.37 -4.49
N HIS A 163 -14.00 -1.29 -4.06
CA HIS A 163 -12.94 -2.25 -4.40
C HIS A 163 -13.23 -3.64 -3.86
N TYR A 164 -13.85 -3.77 -2.70
CA TYR A 164 -14.24 -5.08 -2.16
C TYR A 164 -15.36 -5.73 -2.98
N LYS A 165 -16.41 -4.97 -3.31
CA LYS A 165 -17.52 -5.44 -4.17
C LYS A 165 -16.98 -5.81 -5.54
N LEU A 166 -16.18 -4.95 -6.16
CA LEU A 166 -15.53 -5.22 -7.44
C LEU A 166 -14.61 -6.45 -7.37
N GLY A 167 -13.83 -6.58 -6.30
CA GLY A 167 -12.94 -7.72 -6.07
C GLY A 167 -13.67 -9.06 -6.03
N LYS A 168 -14.93 -9.10 -5.61
CA LYS A 168 -15.80 -10.28 -5.72
C LYS A 168 -16.02 -10.69 -7.18
N TYR A 169 -16.37 -9.75 -8.05
CA TYR A 169 -16.59 -10.02 -9.48
C TYR A 169 -15.29 -10.45 -10.18
N ILE A 170 -14.19 -9.77 -9.86
CA ILE A 170 -12.85 -10.13 -10.36
C ILE A 170 -12.47 -11.54 -9.90
N TYR A 171 -12.63 -11.86 -8.62
CA TYR A 171 -12.33 -13.19 -8.08
C TYR A 171 -13.15 -14.30 -8.76
N GLU A 172 -14.43 -14.07 -9.02
CA GLU A 172 -15.24 -15.04 -9.75
C GLU A 172 -14.82 -15.16 -11.22
N ARG A 173 -14.44 -14.05 -11.87
CA ARG A 173 -13.90 -14.07 -13.23
C ARG A 173 -12.60 -14.89 -13.30
N GLU A 174 -11.67 -14.68 -12.36
CA GLU A 174 -10.43 -15.46 -12.22
C GLU A 174 -10.72 -16.97 -12.10
N ARG A 175 -11.72 -17.33 -11.29
CA ARG A 175 -12.14 -18.73 -11.10
C ARG A 175 -12.71 -19.33 -12.37
N LEU A 176 -13.53 -18.59 -13.11
CA LEU A 176 -14.13 -19.04 -14.37
C LEU A 176 -13.08 -19.29 -15.46
N ILE A 177 -12.07 -18.42 -15.57
CA ILE A 177 -10.97 -18.59 -16.54
C ILE A 177 -9.84 -19.50 -16.03
N LYS A 178 -9.96 -20.00 -14.80
CA LYS A 178 -8.95 -20.84 -14.12
C LYS A 178 -7.57 -20.18 -14.09
N LEU A 179 -7.54 -18.89 -13.75
CA LEU A 179 -6.29 -18.13 -13.65
C LEU A 179 -5.37 -18.77 -12.57
N PRO A 180 -4.08 -18.99 -12.86
CA PRO A 180 -3.19 -19.71 -11.93
C PRO A 180 -2.71 -18.84 -10.75
N PHE A 181 -3.04 -17.55 -10.77
CA PHE A 181 -2.76 -16.58 -9.71
C PHE A 181 -4.00 -15.71 -9.48
N SER A 182 -3.97 -14.90 -8.42
CA SER A 182 -4.99 -13.90 -8.15
C SER A 182 -4.44 -12.50 -8.38
N SER A 183 -5.30 -11.61 -8.85
CA SER A 183 -5.10 -10.16 -8.83
C SER A 183 -5.17 -9.62 -7.41
N VAL A 184 -4.70 -8.39 -7.23
CA VAL A 184 -4.73 -7.62 -5.99
C VAL A 184 -6.16 -7.46 -5.49
N LEU A 185 -7.11 -7.03 -6.34
CA LEU A 185 -8.51 -6.85 -5.95
C LEU A 185 -9.20 -8.18 -5.62
N GLY A 186 -9.00 -9.22 -6.45
CA GLY A 186 -9.56 -10.56 -6.19
C GLY A 186 -9.03 -11.18 -4.89
N ALA A 187 -7.73 -11.06 -4.64
CA ALA A 187 -7.12 -11.52 -3.41
C ALA A 187 -7.55 -10.70 -2.19
N ALA A 188 -7.67 -9.38 -2.31
CA ALA A 188 -8.09 -8.51 -1.22
C ALA A 188 -9.53 -8.80 -0.77
N TYR A 189 -10.44 -9.05 -1.72
CA TYR A 189 -11.78 -9.58 -1.43
C TYR A 189 -11.71 -10.88 -0.64
N ARG A 190 -10.95 -11.87 -1.14
CA ARG A 190 -10.81 -13.19 -0.50
C ARG A 190 -10.26 -13.10 0.93
N TYR A 191 -9.27 -12.24 1.15
CA TYR A 191 -8.57 -12.13 2.43
C TYR A 191 -9.14 -11.04 3.36
N GLY A 192 -10.17 -10.30 2.94
CA GLY A 192 -10.81 -9.25 3.74
C GLY A 192 -9.88 -8.05 4.00
N VAL A 193 -9.02 -7.71 3.04
CA VAL A 193 -8.07 -6.59 3.11
C VAL A 193 -8.71 -5.38 2.41
N PRO A 194 -9.03 -4.27 3.12
CA PRO A 194 -9.59 -3.08 2.49
C PRO A 194 -8.51 -2.36 1.68
N ILE A 195 -8.87 -1.92 0.47
CA ILE A 195 -8.00 -1.15 -0.43
C ILE A 195 -8.64 0.20 -0.70
N TYR A 196 -7.94 1.28 -0.38
CA TYR A 196 -8.37 2.65 -0.63
C TYR A 196 -7.64 3.24 -1.84
N THR A 197 -8.24 4.25 -2.48
CA THR A 197 -7.58 5.05 -3.53
C THR A 197 -7.72 6.52 -3.20
N SER A 198 -6.59 7.19 -3.00
CA SER A 198 -6.53 8.58 -2.53
C SER A 198 -6.99 9.61 -3.58
N SER A 199 -6.97 9.23 -4.86
CA SER A 199 -7.44 10.04 -5.99
C SER A 199 -8.28 9.17 -6.93
N PRO A 200 -9.53 8.81 -6.57
CA PRO A 200 -10.29 7.80 -7.33
C PRO A 200 -10.62 8.22 -8.76
N GLY A 201 -10.81 9.53 -9.00
CA GLY A 201 -11.01 10.09 -10.34
C GLY A 201 -9.77 10.05 -11.24
N ASP A 202 -8.58 9.83 -10.68
CA ASP A 202 -7.31 9.77 -11.41
C ASP A 202 -6.96 8.32 -11.79
N SER A 203 -7.88 7.66 -12.51
CA SER A 203 -7.71 6.31 -13.05
C SER A 203 -8.80 5.97 -14.05
N SER A 204 -8.54 4.99 -14.93
CA SER A 204 -9.57 4.46 -15.84
C SER A 204 -10.77 3.87 -15.09
N ILE A 205 -10.60 3.34 -13.87
CA ILE A 205 -11.72 2.95 -13.01
C ILE A 205 -12.63 4.15 -12.74
N GLY A 206 -12.04 5.26 -12.28
CA GLY A 206 -12.76 6.51 -12.05
C GLY A 206 -13.39 7.09 -13.32
N MET A 207 -12.71 6.98 -14.46
CA MET A 207 -13.23 7.42 -15.76
C MET A 207 -14.47 6.62 -16.19
N ASN A 208 -14.50 5.30 -15.98
CA ASN A 208 -15.69 4.48 -16.26
C ASN A 208 -16.86 4.82 -15.31
N VAL A 209 -16.59 5.11 -14.03
CA VAL A 209 -17.62 5.61 -13.10
C VAL A 209 -18.16 6.98 -13.54
N ALA A 210 -17.26 7.89 -13.96
CA ALA A 210 -17.66 9.21 -14.43
C ALA A 210 -18.50 9.16 -15.72
N GLU A 211 -18.13 8.28 -16.66
CA GLU A 211 -18.86 8.08 -17.90
C GLU A 211 -20.26 7.52 -17.64
N THR A 212 -20.38 6.43 -16.88
CA THR A 212 -21.69 5.82 -16.56
C THR A 212 -22.60 6.76 -15.77
N ALA A 213 -22.04 7.67 -14.97
CA ALA A 213 -22.82 8.69 -14.27
C ALA A 213 -23.53 9.68 -15.22
N LEU A 214 -22.98 9.95 -16.42
CA LEU A 214 -23.65 10.77 -17.44
C LEU A 214 -24.94 10.11 -17.97
N TYR A 215 -25.04 8.79 -17.82
CA TYR A 215 -26.18 7.98 -18.26
C TYR A 215 -27.06 7.51 -17.10
N GLY A 216 -26.94 8.14 -15.93
CA GLY A 216 -27.83 7.93 -14.79
C GLY A 216 -27.39 6.84 -13.81
N ASN A 217 -26.19 6.26 -13.97
CA ASN A 217 -25.62 5.38 -12.96
C ASN A 217 -25.39 6.16 -11.64
N ARG A 218 -25.75 5.55 -10.50
CA ARG A 218 -25.68 6.20 -9.18
C ARG A 218 -24.44 5.88 -8.36
N CYS A 219 -23.49 5.13 -8.93
CA CYS A 219 -22.21 4.84 -8.29
C CYS A 219 -21.44 6.13 -8.02
N LYS A 220 -21.13 6.41 -6.75
CA LYS A 220 -20.35 7.57 -6.33
C LYS A 220 -19.33 7.19 -5.26
N PHE A 221 -18.17 7.83 -5.33
CA PHE A 221 -17.12 7.66 -4.32
C PHE A 221 -17.27 8.68 -3.20
N ASP A 222 -17.51 8.20 -1.98
CA ASP A 222 -17.40 9.01 -0.76
C ASP A 222 -15.94 9.01 -0.28
N VAL A 223 -15.19 10.03 -0.71
CA VAL A 223 -13.79 10.22 -0.31
C VAL A 223 -13.64 10.65 1.15
N LEU A 224 -14.70 11.17 1.79
CA LEU A 224 -14.68 11.51 3.21
C LEU A 224 -14.82 10.25 4.07
N ALA A 225 -15.59 9.26 3.60
CA ALA A 225 -15.62 7.94 4.21
C ALA A 225 -14.21 7.31 4.21
N ASP A 226 -13.47 7.36 3.09
CA ASP A 226 -12.10 6.82 3.03
C ASP A 226 -11.15 7.43 4.07
N VAL A 227 -11.21 8.76 4.25
CA VAL A 227 -10.39 9.47 5.25
C VAL A 227 -10.71 8.97 6.67
N ASN A 228 -11.99 8.83 6.99
CA ASN A 228 -12.39 8.39 8.33
C ASN A 228 -12.14 6.90 8.54
N GLU A 229 -12.34 6.06 7.52
CA GLU A 229 -12.15 4.61 7.64
C GLU A 229 -10.68 4.24 7.82
N THR A 230 -9.78 4.86 7.07
CA THR A 230 -8.33 4.67 7.25
C THR A 230 -7.86 5.15 8.62
N ALA A 231 -8.35 6.30 9.10
CA ALA A 231 -8.11 6.75 10.48
C ALA A 231 -8.68 5.76 11.52
N SER A 232 -9.85 5.16 11.26
CA SER A 232 -10.46 4.19 12.17
C SER A 232 -9.64 2.89 12.31
N ILE A 233 -8.97 2.45 11.23
CA ILE A 233 -8.09 1.28 11.24
C ILE A 233 -6.90 1.52 12.18
N VAL A 234 -6.26 2.67 12.04
CA VAL A 234 -5.09 3.03 12.85
C VAL A 234 -5.48 3.21 14.32
N LEU A 235 -6.57 3.94 14.57
CA LEU A 235 -7.08 4.14 15.92
C LEU A 235 -7.45 2.82 16.60
N ASP A 236 -8.10 1.89 15.89
CA ASP A 236 -8.46 0.58 16.44
C ASP A 236 -7.23 -0.25 16.80
N ALA A 237 -6.17 -0.18 15.99
CA ALA A 237 -4.90 -0.86 16.27
C ALA A 237 -4.29 -0.35 17.59
N CYS A 238 -4.20 0.97 17.76
CA CYS A 238 -3.59 1.58 18.96
C CYS A 238 -4.46 1.40 20.21
N GLN A 239 -5.77 1.65 20.12
CA GLN A 239 -6.68 1.54 21.28
C GLN A 239 -6.90 0.09 21.75
N SER A 240 -6.64 -0.89 20.90
CA SER A 240 -6.69 -2.31 21.28
C SER A 240 -5.38 -2.81 21.92
N GLY A 241 -4.45 -1.90 22.28
CA GLY A 241 -3.14 -2.25 22.84
C GLY A 241 -2.14 -2.77 21.81
N GLY A 242 -2.44 -2.58 20.52
CA GLY A 242 -1.57 -2.90 19.41
C GLY A 242 -0.69 -1.73 19.00
N ARG A 243 -0.07 -1.88 17.84
CA ARG A 243 0.83 -0.90 17.20
C ARG A 243 0.48 -0.76 15.73
N SER A 244 0.91 0.32 15.08
CA SER A 244 0.71 0.56 13.66
C SER A 244 2.03 0.65 12.91
N GLY A 245 2.06 0.17 11.67
CA GLY A 245 3.24 0.24 10.83
C GLY A 245 2.90 0.46 9.37
N VAL A 246 3.78 1.16 8.65
CA VAL A 246 3.58 1.49 7.23
C VAL A 246 4.71 0.94 6.34
N LEU A 247 4.33 0.30 5.25
CA LEU A 247 5.20 -0.19 4.19
C LEU A 247 4.90 0.55 2.88
N ILE A 248 5.84 1.38 2.43
CA ILE A 248 5.60 2.33 1.35
C ILE A 248 6.47 1.96 0.13
N TRP A 249 5.81 1.64 -0.97
CA TRP A 249 6.43 1.46 -2.29
C TRP A 249 6.23 2.72 -3.13
N GLY A 250 7.30 3.51 -3.25
CA GLY A 250 7.30 4.81 -3.93
C GLY A 250 6.91 5.98 -3.03
N GLY A 251 5.99 6.82 -3.50
CA GLY A 251 5.61 8.07 -2.85
C GLY A 251 4.23 8.58 -3.25
N GLY A 252 4.10 9.87 -3.54
CA GLY A 252 2.88 10.48 -4.08
C GLY A 252 1.66 10.43 -3.15
N SER A 253 0.47 10.54 -3.76
CA SER A 253 -0.81 10.58 -3.05
C SER A 253 -1.05 9.35 -2.16
N PRO A 254 -0.75 8.09 -2.58
CA PRO A 254 -0.91 6.92 -1.71
C PRO A 254 -0.06 6.96 -0.44
N LYS A 255 1.21 7.41 -0.53
CA LYS A 255 2.05 7.64 0.67
C LYS A 255 1.41 8.66 1.60
N ASN A 256 0.93 9.79 1.06
CA ASN A 256 0.30 10.81 1.91
C ASN A 256 -0.91 10.26 2.64
N PHE A 257 -1.79 9.62 1.90
CA PHE A 257 -3.10 9.20 2.37
C PHE A 257 -2.98 8.08 3.40
N LEU A 258 -1.97 7.21 3.26
CA LEU A 258 -1.61 6.23 4.28
C LEU A 258 -1.16 6.91 5.60
N LEU A 259 -0.37 7.98 5.52
CA LEU A 259 0.21 8.67 6.67
C LEU A 259 -0.72 9.72 7.31
N GLN A 260 -1.64 10.32 6.54
CA GLN A 260 -2.51 11.39 7.01
C GLN A 260 -3.55 10.92 8.03
N THR A 261 -3.70 9.61 8.22
CA THR A 261 -4.51 9.01 9.29
C THR A 261 -4.16 9.63 10.64
N GLU A 262 -2.88 9.91 10.86
CA GLU A 262 -2.36 10.46 12.11
C GLU A 262 -2.77 11.92 12.34
N PRO A 263 -2.50 12.87 11.42
CA PRO A 263 -3.10 14.21 11.47
C PRO A 263 -4.62 14.20 11.61
N GLN A 264 -5.32 13.28 10.93
CA GLN A 264 -6.78 13.18 11.06
C GLN A 264 -7.20 12.83 12.49
N ILE A 265 -6.52 11.89 13.15
CA ILE A 265 -6.81 11.48 14.53
C ILE A 265 -6.41 12.59 15.52
N GLN A 266 -5.15 13.04 15.45
CA GLN A 266 -4.53 13.90 16.45
C GLN A 266 -4.93 15.37 16.28
N GLU A 267 -4.86 15.90 15.06
CA GLU A 267 -5.05 17.33 14.81
C GLU A 267 -6.49 17.69 14.47
N VAL A 268 -7.17 16.89 13.64
CA VAL A 268 -8.53 17.21 13.19
C VAL A 268 -9.56 16.75 14.23
N LEU A 269 -9.48 15.48 14.65
CA LEU A 269 -10.41 14.91 15.63
C LEU A 269 -10.02 15.16 17.09
N LYS A 270 -8.81 15.70 17.34
CA LYS A 270 -8.29 16.02 18.69
C LYS A 270 -8.26 14.81 19.64
N ILE A 271 -8.09 13.62 19.08
CA ILE A 271 -7.95 12.38 19.85
C ILE A 271 -6.47 12.24 20.23
N ASN A 272 -6.19 12.11 21.53
CA ASN A 272 -4.82 11.95 22.02
C ASN A 272 -4.29 10.57 21.66
N GLU A 273 -3.40 10.53 20.69
CA GLU A 273 -2.82 9.35 20.06
C GLU A 273 -1.42 9.76 19.54
N LYS A 274 -0.57 8.81 19.14
CA LYS A 274 0.78 9.08 18.64
C LYS A 274 0.95 8.44 17.28
N GLY A 275 1.72 9.09 16.42
CA GLY A 275 2.04 8.63 15.07
C GLY A 275 2.48 7.15 14.97
N HIS A 276 2.48 6.62 13.74
CA HIS A 276 2.85 5.23 13.48
C HIS A 276 4.15 4.78 14.18
N ASP A 277 4.15 3.55 14.72
CA ASP A 277 5.30 2.97 15.42
C ASP A 277 6.43 2.56 14.48
N PHE A 278 6.10 2.20 13.24
CA PHE A 278 7.05 1.66 12.27
C PHE A 278 6.88 2.28 10.90
N PHE A 279 8.00 2.59 10.25
CA PHE A 279 8.01 3.18 8.92
C PHE A 279 9.06 2.51 8.03
N ILE A 280 8.65 1.97 6.89
CA ILE A 280 9.55 1.50 5.83
C ILE A 280 9.13 2.16 4.53
N GLN A 281 10.08 2.81 3.85
CA GLN A 281 9.89 3.35 2.51
C GLN A 281 11.00 2.90 1.55
N PHE A 282 10.58 2.46 0.36
CA PHE A 282 11.44 2.27 -0.80
C PHE A 282 11.08 3.33 -1.83
N THR A 283 12.03 4.19 -2.22
CA THR A 283 11.76 5.33 -3.10
C THR A 283 12.99 5.72 -3.91
N ASP A 284 12.81 6.26 -5.10
CA ASP A 284 13.85 6.92 -5.90
C ASP A 284 13.82 8.46 -5.75
N ALA A 285 12.71 9.00 -5.21
CA ALA A 285 12.52 10.43 -5.03
C ALA A 285 13.50 11.02 -4.01
N ARG A 286 14.16 12.11 -4.40
CA ARG A 286 15.07 12.85 -3.52
C ARG A 286 14.30 13.84 -2.63
N PRO A 287 14.77 14.10 -1.40
CA PRO A 287 14.11 15.03 -0.48
C PRO A 287 14.26 16.51 -0.89
N ASP A 288 15.35 16.89 -1.57
CA ASP A 288 15.70 18.29 -1.86
C ASP A 288 14.72 18.99 -2.81
N THR A 289 13.95 18.24 -3.59
CA THR A 289 12.98 18.82 -4.53
C THR A 289 11.67 19.26 -3.87
N GLY A 290 11.52 19.07 -2.55
CA GLY A 290 10.32 19.45 -1.79
C GLY A 290 9.08 18.61 -2.09
N GLY A 291 9.24 17.51 -2.83
CA GLY A 291 8.14 16.61 -3.17
C GLY A 291 7.85 15.62 -2.04
N LEU A 292 6.57 15.40 -1.74
CA LEU A 292 6.14 14.46 -0.70
C LEU A 292 6.74 13.05 -0.86
N SER A 293 6.96 12.60 -2.11
CA SER A 293 7.59 11.31 -2.39
C SER A 293 8.94 11.16 -1.69
N GLY A 294 9.76 12.22 -1.66
CA GLY A 294 11.07 12.24 -1.00
C GLY A 294 11.05 12.67 0.48
N ALA A 295 9.90 13.11 1.01
CA ALA A 295 9.78 13.59 2.40
C ALA A 295 10.26 12.54 3.40
N THR A 296 11.16 12.94 4.30
CA THR A 296 11.86 12.01 5.19
C THR A 296 11.01 11.61 6.41
N PRO A 297 11.30 10.48 7.08
CA PRO A 297 10.67 10.15 8.36
C PRO A 297 10.85 11.25 9.41
N SER A 298 12.04 11.88 9.44
CA SER A 298 12.31 12.99 10.35
C SER A 298 11.39 14.19 10.11
N GLU A 299 11.08 14.48 8.85
CA GLU A 299 10.08 15.49 8.50
C GLU A 299 8.68 15.02 8.90
N ALA A 300 8.34 13.74 8.67
CA ALA A 300 7.02 13.20 9.02
C ALA A 300 6.69 13.29 10.53
N ILE A 301 7.70 13.30 11.41
CA ILE A 301 7.53 13.50 12.86
C ILE A 301 6.98 14.89 13.18
N SER A 302 7.40 15.94 12.47
CA SER A 302 6.89 17.31 12.75
C SER A 302 5.40 17.43 12.45
N TRP A 303 4.87 16.54 11.60
CA TRP A 303 3.45 16.41 11.26
C TRP A 303 2.71 15.37 12.10
N GLY A 304 3.33 14.84 13.16
CA GLY A 304 2.73 13.82 14.02
C GLY A 304 2.50 12.46 13.35
N LYS A 305 3.02 12.22 12.13
CA LYS A 305 2.79 11.00 11.34
C LYS A 305 3.57 9.79 11.86
N ILE A 306 4.61 10.00 12.66
CA ILE A 306 5.47 8.96 13.26
C ILE A 306 5.66 9.32 14.74
N ASP A 307 5.59 8.33 15.65
CA ASP A 307 5.90 8.56 17.08
C ASP A 307 7.35 9.07 17.21
N PRO A 308 7.58 10.25 17.83
CA PRO A 308 8.92 10.79 18.07
C PRO A 308 9.89 9.81 18.78
N ASN A 309 9.37 8.86 19.55
CA ASN A 309 10.17 7.86 20.28
C ASN A 309 10.57 6.65 19.42
N GLN A 310 10.10 6.57 18.17
CA GLN A 310 10.32 5.42 17.27
C GLN A 310 11.19 5.76 16.07
N LEU A 311 11.98 6.84 16.13
CA LEU A 311 12.93 7.23 15.07
C LEU A 311 13.87 6.10 14.64
N GLN A 312 14.37 5.31 15.60
CA GLN A 312 15.21 4.14 15.34
C GLN A 312 14.51 3.04 14.54
N ASP A 313 13.18 3.07 14.49
CA ASP A 313 12.31 2.10 13.84
C ASP A 313 11.71 2.66 12.54
N THR A 314 12.46 3.58 11.91
CA THR A 314 12.18 4.13 10.58
C THR A 314 13.30 3.82 9.59
N VAL A 315 12.93 3.30 8.42
CA VAL A 315 13.85 2.96 7.35
C VAL A 315 13.41 3.58 6.03
N VAL A 316 14.36 4.26 5.36
CA VAL A 316 14.26 4.68 3.97
C VAL A 316 15.42 4.04 3.23
N ALA A 317 15.12 3.33 2.15
CA ALA A 317 16.09 2.81 1.20
C ALA A 317 15.85 3.45 -0.16
N TYR A 318 16.87 4.11 -0.71
CA TYR A 318 16.78 4.72 -2.03
C TYR A 318 17.04 3.67 -3.11
N VAL A 319 15.97 3.03 -3.60
CA VAL A 319 16.03 1.89 -4.51
C VAL A 319 14.73 1.76 -5.29
N ASP A 320 14.83 1.27 -6.54
CA ASP A 320 13.68 0.96 -7.38
C ASP A 320 12.82 -0.14 -6.75
N SER A 321 11.50 0.08 -6.70
CA SER A 321 10.54 -0.88 -6.14
C SER A 321 10.51 -2.20 -6.91
N THR A 322 10.78 -2.19 -8.22
CA THR A 322 10.83 -3.40 -9.07
C THR A 322 12.01 -4.31 -8.74
N ILE A 323 13.10 -3.77 -8.16
CA ILE A 323 14.23 -4.54 -7.64
C ILE A 323 13.95 -4.98 -6.20
N ALA A 324 13.50 -4.03 -5.38
CA ALA A 324 13.36 -4.20 -3.94
C ALA A 324 12.22 -5.16 -3.55
N MET A 325 11.05 -5.01 -4.17
CA MET A 325 9.82 -5.70 -3.76
C MET A 325 9.87 -7.23 -3.90
N PRO A 326 10.42 -7.81 -4.99
CA PRO A 326 10.57 -9.26 -5.09
C PRO A 326 11.51 -9.85 -4.02
N ILE A 327 12.65 -9.19 -3.78
CA ILE A 327 13.63 -9.62 -2.78
C ILE A 327 13.03 -9.52 -1.38
N PHE A 328 12.35 -8.40 -1.08
CA PHE A 328 11.73 -8.13 0.22
C PHE A 328 10.61 -9.12 0.52
N THR A 329 9.75 -9.39 -0.46
CA THR A 329 8.65 -10.35 -0.33
C THR A 329 9.19 -11.76 -0.10
N SER A 330 10.17 -12.19 -0.90
CA SER A 330 10.82 -13.49 -0.75
C SER A 330 11.50 -13.63 0.63
N TYR A 331 12.21 -12.59 1.08
CA TYR A 331 12.83 -12.56 2.41
C TYR A 331 11.80 -12.68 3.53
N ALA A 332 10.72 -11.90 3.48
CA ALA A 332 9.67 -11.93 4.50
C ALA A 332 8.98 -13.30 4.59
N LEU A 333 8.61 -13.88 3.45
CA LEU A 333 8.00 -15.21 3.38
C LEU A 333 8.94 -16.33 3.83
N ALA A 334 10.25 -16.19 3.60
CA ALA A 334 11.25 -17.16 4.05
C ALA A 334 11.51 -17.07 5.56
N ARG A 335 11.39 -15.87 6.16
CA ARG A 335 11.72 -15.63 7.58
C ARG A 335 10.54 -15.79 8.53
N CYS A 336 9.33 -15.49 8.07
CA CYS A 336 8.14 -15.42 8.91
C CYS A 336 7.09 -16.44 8.46
N LYS A 337 6.44 -17.09 9.42
CA LYS A 337 5.28 -17.94 9.13
C LYS A 337 4.05 -17.06 8.86
N PRO A 338 3.12 -17.49 8.00
CA PRO A 338 1.85 -16.80 7.81
C PRO A 338 1.11 -16.56 9.14
N HIS A 339 0.51 -15.38 9.27
CA HIS A 339 -0.32 -15.00 10.41
C HIS A 339 -1.79 -15.31 10.16
N ARG A 340 -2.58 -15.27 11.23
CA ARG A 340 -4.03 -15.18 11.11
C ARG A 340 -4.40 -13.85 10.48
N LEU A 341 -5.14 -13.90 9.38
CA LEU A 341 -5.66 -12.71 8.69
C LEU A 341 -6.56 -11.90 9.64
N LYS A 342 -6.31 -10.58 9.75
CA LYS A 342 -7.14 -9.68 10.55
C LYS A 342 -8.50 -9.37 9.93
N ARG A 343 -8.59 -9.54 8.60
CA ARG A 343 -9.80 -9.30 7.79
C ARG A 343 -10.45 -7.95 8.11
N LEU A 344 -9.66 -6.87 8.04
CA LEU A 344 -10.08 -5.54 8.47
C LEU A 344 -11.33 -5.02 7.74
N TYR A 345 -11.57 -5.46 6.51
CA TYR A 345 -12.78 -5.10 5.77
C TYR A 345 -14.05 -5.50 6.54
N ASP A 346 -14.07 -6.72 7.08
CA ASP A 346 -15.21 -7.27 7.83
C ASP A 346 -15.46 -6.51 9.15
N ARG A 347 -14.50 -5.71 9.60
CA ARG A 347 -14.52 -4.96 10.86
C ARG A 347 -14.74 -3.45 10.65
N ARG A 348 -14.88 -2.97 9.40
CA ARG A 348 -14.97 -1.53 9.07
C ARG A 348 -16.02 -0.79 9.89
N SER A 349 -17.26 -1.29 9.93
CA SER A 349 -18.33 -0.63 10.67
C SER A 349 -18.05 -0.55 12.18
N ALA A 350 -17.44 -1.58 12.76
CA ALA A 350 -17.08 -1.59 14.18
C ALA A 350 -15.95 -0.59 14.48
N MET A 351 -14.93 -0.52 13.63
CA MET A 351 -13.83 0.45 13.77
C MET A 351 -14.35 1.89 13.61
N MET A 352 -15.23 2.14 12.65
CA MET A 352 -15.89 3.44 12.48
C MET A 352 -16.74 3.84 13.70
N GLY A 353 -17.42 2.88 14.34
CA GLY A 353 -18.13 3.12 15.59
C GLY A 353 -17.21 3.61 16.71
N ARG A 354 -16.01 3.00 16.84
CA ARG A 354 -15.00 3.43 17.82
C ARG A 354 -14.44 4.82 17.51
N LEU A 355 -14.17 5.12 16.24
CA LEU A 355 -13.71 6.45 15.82
C LEU A 355 -14.74 7.53 16.17
N ARG A 356 -16.02 7.31 15.84
CA ARG A 356 -17.10 8.24 16.18
C ARG A 356 -17.20 8.47 17.69
N TRP A 357 -17.16 7.39 18.48
CA TRP A 357 -17.18 7.49 19.94
C TRP A 357 -15.99 8.30 20.48
N ALA A 358 -14.78 8.04 19.98
CA ALA A 358 -13.57 8.75 20.40
C ALA A 358 -13.62 10.24 20.03
N ALA A 359 -14.09 10.56 18.82
CA ALA A 359 -14.25 11.93 18.34
C ALA A 359 -15.29 12.71 19.18
N ASP A 360 -16.43 12.10 19.48
CA ASP A 360 -17.47 12.71 20.34
C ASP A 360 -16.93 13.00 21.74
N ARG A 361 -16.14 12.08 22.31
CA ARG A 361 -15.50 12.27 23.61
C ARG A 361 -14.49 13.41 23.57
N ALA A 362 -13.64 13.48 22.54
CA ALA A 362 -12.67 14.55 22.36
C ALA A 362 -13.35 15.92 22.24
N LYS A 363 -14.43 16.00 21.44
CA LYS A 363 -15.23 17.22 21.27
C LYS A 363 -15.84 17.70 22.59
N LYS A 364 -16.42 16.80 23.38
CA LYS A 364 -16.97 17.13 24.72
C LYS A 364 -15.91 17.65 25.67
N LEU A 365 -14.71 17.05 25.67
CA LEU A 365 -13.59 17.51 26.51
C LEU A 365 -13.08 18.90 26.08
N ALA A 366 -13.03 19.17 24.77
CA ALA A 366 -12.64 20.48 24.25
C ALA A 366 -13.62 21.59 24.64
N ILE A 367 -14.92 21.32 24.63
CA ILE A 367 -15.96 22.27 25.08
C ILE A 367 -15.79 22.58 26.57
N LYS A 368 -15.66 21.56 27.43
CA LYS A 368 -15.44 21.74 28.87
C LYS A 368 -14.20 22.59 29.18
N ARG A 369 -13.09 22.39 28.45
CA ARG A 369 -11.87 23.19 28.64
C ARG A 369 -12.08 24.67 28.31
N LYS A 370 -12.87 24.99 27.28
CA LYS A 370 -13.22 26.38 26.94
C LYS A 370 -14.09 27.04 28.01
N GLU A 371 -15.04 26.30 28.57
CA GLU A 371 -15.92 26.79 29.65
C GLU A 371 -15.17 27.06 30.96
N HIS A 372 -14.04 26.38 31.24
CA HIS A 372 -13.22 26.60 32.43
C HIS A 372 -12.06 27.61 32.20
N SER A 373 -11.91 28.13 30.98
CA SER A 373 -10.89 29.14 30.63
C SER A 373 -11.48 30.56 30.52
N HIS A 374 -12.77 30.71 30.78
CA HIS A 374 -13.52 31.95 30.95
C HIS A 374 -14.03 32.01 32.39
#